data_AF-S8AP61-F1
#
_entry.id   AF-S8AP61-F1
#
_cell.length_a   1.000
_cell.length_b   1.000
_cell.length_c   1.000
_cell.angle_alpha   90.00
_cell.angle_beta   90.00
_cell.angle_gamma   90.00
#
_symmetry.space_group_name_H-M   'P 1'
#
loop_
_entity.id
_entity.type
_entity.pdbx_description
1 polymer ?
#
loop_
_entity_poly.entity_id
_entity_poly.type
_entity_poly.pdbx_seq_one_letter_code
_entity_poly.pdbx_strand_id
1 'polypeptide(L)'
;MRLHSMHIHILFPAFLGLALLAAATPATVYIIRHGEKPQNKHDHGLNLDGIKRSLCLREIFGDLSDYHIGHIMAPAVKRNGQHRRAYMTVLPLANDLGLEVDAHCSRKDTKCVAKTIRDYKGPGNILIAWRHSNMKGILERLGALGTISYPEDRFDLIWRIPYPYHEVTNVTSEYCPGLDSHPSLVIQH
;
A
#
# COMPACT_ATOMS: atom_id res chain seq x y z
N MET A 1 -77.52 -11.79 -17.02
CA MET A 1 -76.24 -11.06 -16.95
C MET A 1 -75.11 -12.07 -16.72
N ARG A 2 -74.29 -12.37 -17.74
CA ARG A 2 -73.00 -13.03 -17.57
C ARG A 2 -72.00 -12.28 -18.44
N LEU A 3 -71.05 -11.60 -17.79
CA LEU A 3 -69.97 -10.87 -18.45
C LEU A 3 -68.96 -11.86 -19.03
N HIS A 4 -68.55 -11.62 -20.29
CA HIS A 4 -67.41 -12.31 -20.90
C HIS A 4 -66.11 -11.65 -20.43
N SER A 5 -65.17 -12.46 -19.91
CA SER A 5 -63.86 -12.02 -19.43
C SER A 5 -62.84 -11.98 -20.56
N MET A 6 -62.50 -10.79 -21.06
CA MET A 6 -61.38 -10.57 -21.98
C MET A 6 -60.05 -10.66 -21.21
N HIS A 7 -59.21 -11.61 -21.59
CA HIS A 7 -57.86 -11.76 -21.05
C HIS A 7 -56.88 -10.97 -21.92
N ILE A 8 -56.31 -9.90 -21.36
CA ILE A 8 -55.25 -9.11 -21.99
C ILE A 8 -53.90 -9.71 -21.56
N HIS A 9 -53.18 -10.33 -22.49
CA HIS A 9 -51.82 -10.79 -22.26
C HIS A 9 -50.84 -9.64 -22.49
N ILE A 10 -50.34 -9.06 -21.40
CA ILE A 10 -49.27 -8.05 -21.42
C ILE A 10 -47.94 -8.79 -21.52
N LEU A 11 -47.33 -8.77 -22.71
CA LEU A 11 -45.97 -9.25 -22.95
C LEU A 11 -44.97 -8.21 -22.42
N PHE A 12 -44.34 -8.52 -21.28
CA PHE A 12 -43.19 -7.76 -20.78
C PHE A 12 -41.95 -8.07 -21.65
N PRO A 13 -41.36 -7.09 -22.36
CA PRO A 13 -40.13 -7.32 -23.08
C PRO A 13 -39.00 -7.52 -22.07
N ALA A 14 -38.36 -8.69 -22.12
CA ALA A 14 -37.17 -8.99 -21.34
C ALA A 14 -36.00 -8.13 -21.88
N PHE A 15 -35.78 -6.97 -21.26
CA PHE A 15 -34.55 -6.20 -21.47
C PHE A 15 -33.38 -6.99 -20.88
N LEU A 16 -32.68 -7.73 -21.74
CA LEU A 16 -31.42 -8.38 -21.41
C LEU A 16 -30.35 -7.28 -21.26
N GLY A 17 -30.18 -6.77 -20.03
CA GLY A 17 -29.19 -5.76 -19.71
C GLY A 17 -27.77 -6.30 -19.95
N LEU A 18 -27.05 -5.68 -20.88
CA LEU A 18 -25.65 -6.00 -21.15
C LEU A 18 -24.79 -5.46 -19.99
N ALA A 19 -24.44 -6.33 -19.04
CA ALA A 19 -23.53 -5.99 -17.96
C ALA A 19 -22.12 -5.80 -18.53
N LEU A 20 -21.68 -4.54 -18.64
CA LEU A 20 -20.28 -4.21 -18.92
C LEU A 20 -19.43 -4.65 -17.72
N LEU A 21 -18.70 -5.75 -17.88
CA LEU A 21 -17.60 -6.12 -16.99
C LEU A 21 -16.50 -5.06 -17.13
N ALA A 22 -16.53 -4.04 -16.28
CA ALA A 22 -15.40 -3.12 -16.16
C ALA A 22 -14.18 -3.93 -15.69
N ALA A 23 -13.15 -4.01 -16.55
CA ALA A 23 -11.89 -4.61 -16.16
C ALA A 23 -11.28 -3.77 -15.03
N ALA A 24 -11.10 -4.37 -13.85
CA ALA A 24 -10.46 -3.69 -12.73
C ALA A 24 -9.04 -3.28 -13.15
N THR A 25 -8.74 -1.99 -13.08
CA THR A 25 -7.37 -1.49 -13.30
C THR A 25 -6.48 -2.09 -12.22
N PRO A 26 -5.33 -2.71 -12.58
CA PRO A 26 -4.40 -3.21 -11.59
C PRO A 26 -3.98 -2.13 -10.60
N ALA A 27 -3.88 -2.48 -9.32
CA ALA A 27 -3.48 -1.58 -8.26
C ALA A 27 -2.09 -0.97 -8.55
N THR A 28 -1.88 0.28 -8.17
CA THR A 28 -0.53 0.84 -8.01
C THR A 28 0.03 0.41 -6.65
N VAL A 29 1.32 0.09 -6.60
CA VAL A 29 2.03 -0.19 -5.36
C VAL A 29 2.80 1.05 -4.92
N TYR A 30 2.64 1.43 -3.67
CA TYR A 30 3.42 2.45 -2.99
C TYR A 30 4.27 1.76 -1.92
N ILE A 31 5.58 2.00 -1.91
CA ILE A 31 6.47 1.45 -0.88
C ILE A 31 7.13 2.59 -0.12
N ILE A 32 7.03 2.53 1.21
CA ILE A 32 7.68 3.43 2.15
C ILE A 32 8.58 2.63 3.10
N ARG A 33 9.56 3.31 3.69
CA ARG A 33 10.35 2.76 4.79
C ARG A 33 9.54 2.89 6.09
N HIS A 34 9.78 1.99 7.05
CA HIS A 34 9.32 2.22 8.42
C HIS A 34 9.81 3.56 8.98
N GLY A 35 9.06 4.17 9.89
CA GLY A 35 9.44 5.43 10.54
C GLY A 35 10.71 5.36 11.39
N GLU A 36 11.13 6.52 11.88
CA GLU A 36 12.37 6.73 12.60
C GLU A 36 12.50 5.80 13.81
N LYS A 37 13.74 5.37 14.07
CA LYS A 37 14.06 4.32 15.03
C LYS A 37 14.99 4.84 16.13
N PRO A 38 14.92 4.29 17.35
CA PRO A 38 15.92 4.57 18.37
C PRO A 38 17.33 4.17 17.92
N GLN A 39 18.35 4.81 18.52
CA GLN A 39 19.75 4.43 18.32
C GLN A 39 20.04 3.03 18.88
N ASN A 40 19.38 2.68 19.99
CA ASN A 40 19.46 1.34 20.57
C ASN A 40 18.88 0.29 19.60
N LYS A 41 19.76 -0.59 19.08
CA LYS A 41 19.37 -1.65 18.13
C LYS A 41 18.48 -2.73 18.73
N HIS A 42 18.45 -2.86 20.06
CA HIS A 42 17.57 -3.78 20.78
C HIS A 42 16.16 -3.20 21.00
N ASP A 43 15.98 -1.90 20.79
CA ASP A 43 14.65 -1.33 20.69
C ASP A 43 14.09 -1.57 19.27
N HIS A 44 12.98 -2.28 19.23
CA HIS A 44 12.30 -2.64 18.00
C HIS A 44 11.12 -1.72 17.67
N GLY A 45 10.89 -0.67 18.46
CA GLY A 45 9.84 0.32 18.26
C GLY A 45 10.28 1.52 17.41
N LEU A 46 9.36 2.47 17.28
CA LEU A 46 9.59 3.80 16.73
C LEU A 46 10.09 4.73 17.84
N ASN A 47 10.93 5.70 17.50
CA ASN A 47 11.21 6.82 18.41
C ASN A 47 10.09 7.89 18.28
N LEU A 48 10.22 9.03 18.97
CA LEU A 48 9.22 10.09 18.91
C LEU A 48 8.98 10.61 17.49
N ASP A 49 10.02 10.76 16.68
CA ASP A 49 9.90 11.22 15.30
C ASP A 49 9.20 10.17 14.42
N GLY A 50 9.47 8.89 14.63
CA GLY A 50 8.78 7.81 13.93
C GLY A 50 7.30 7.74 14.30
N ILE A 51 6.94 8.05 15.55
CA ILE A 51 5.54 8.18 15.97
C ILE A 51 4.89 9.38 15.27
N LYS A 52 5.56 10.54 15.23
CA LYS A 52 5.05 11.71 14.49
C LYS A 52 4.85 11.39 13.01
N ARG A 53 5.80 10.68 12.38
CA ARG A 53 5.67 10.22 10.99
C ARG A 53 4.45 9.32 10.83
N SER A 54 4.26 8.32 11.69
CA SER A 54 3.08 7.44 11.60
C SER A 54 1.74 8.18 11.70
N LEU A 55 1.70 9.30 12.42
CA LEU A 55 0.52 10.15 12.52
C LEU A 55 0.36 11.02 11.27
N CYS A 56 1.46 11.57 10.74
CA CYS A 56 1.47 12.34 9.50
C CYS A 56 0.99 11.52 8.29
N LEU A 57 1.32 10.23 8.22
CA LEU A 57 0.89 9.34 7.13
C LEU A 57 -0.64 9.24 6.97
N ARG A 58 -1.40 9.51 8.04
CA ARG A 58 -2.87 9.53 8.04
C ARG A 58 -3.41 10.60 7.10
N GLU A 59 -2.76 11.76 7.05
CA GLU A 59 -3.14 12.87 6.16
C GLU A 59 -2.67 12.62 4.72
N ILE A 60 -1.51 11.99 4.55
CA ILE A 60 -0.90 11.75 3.22
C ILE A 60 -1.66 10.67 2.46
N PHE A 61 -1.97 9.56 3.12
CA PHE A 61 -2.55 8.36 2.51
C PHE A 61 -4.01 8.11 2.93
N GLY A 62 -4.64 9.08 3.60
CA GLY A 62 -6.01 8.97 4.11
C GLY A 62 -7.07 8.82 3.01
N ASP A 63 -8.33 8.64 3.42
CA ASP A 63 -9.47 8.37 2.54
C ASP A 63 -9.68 9.41 1.43
N LEU A 64 -9.29 10.66 1.69
CA LEU A 64 -9.43 11.79 0.76
C LEU A 64 -8.19 11.99 -0.14
N SER A 65 -7.17 11.15 0.00
CA SER A 65 -5.94 11.26 -0.78
C SER A 65 -6.08 10.64 -2.18
N ASP A 66 -5.32 11.18 -3.13
CA ASP A 66 -5.23 10.61 -4.48
C ASP A 66 -4.54 9.23 -4.51
N TYR A 67 -3.98 8.78 -3.39
CA TYR A 67 -3.38 7.46 -3.27
C TYR A 67 -4.41 6.34 -3.23
N HIS A 68 -5.65 6.60 -2.79
CA HIS A 68 -6.75 5.61 -2.78
C HIS A 68 -6.32 4.24 -2.20
N ILE A 69 -5.76 4.20 -0.98
CA ILE A 69 -5.22 2.97 -0.38
C ILE A 69 -6.36 2.01 -0.01
N GLY A 70 -6.30 0.79 -0.55
CA GLY A 70 -7.24 -0.30 -0.24
C GLY A 70 -6.60 -1.52 0.40
N HIS A 71 -5.27 -1.57 0.46
CA HIS A 71 -4.54 -2.65 1.12
C HIS A 71 -3.23 -2.13 1.72
N ILE A 72 -2.93 -2.53 2.95
CA ILE A 72 -1.73 -2.12 3.68
C ILE A 72 -0.95 -3.36 4.10
N MET A 73 0.33 -3.41 3.76
CA MET A 73 1.22 -4.52 4.13
C MET A 73 2.37 -4.06 5.02
N ALA A 74 2.74 -4.91 5.97
CA ALA A 74 3.92 -4.78 6.82
C ALA A 74 4.49 -6.19 7.14
N PRO A 75 5.73 -6.33 7.64
CA PRO A 75 6.27 -7.65 7.94
C PRO A 75 5.63 -8.23 9.21
N ALA A 76 5.51 -9.55 9.25
CA ALA A 76 5.15 -10.31 10.44
C ALA A 76 5.97 -9.88 11.67
N VAL A 77 5.28 -9.55 12.76
CA VAL A 77 5.88 -9.17 14.03
C VAL A 77 6.22 -10.41 14.84
N LYS A 78 7.48 -10.56 15.25
CA LYS A 78 7.88 -11.70 16.11
C LYS A 78 7.35 -11.51 17.54
N ARG A 79 7.22 -12.62 18.28
CA ARG A 79 6.76 -12.62 19.69
C ARG A 79 7.55 -11.69 20.60
N ASN A 80 8.85 -11.51 20.36
CA ASN A 80 9.70 -10.58 21.10
C ASN A 80 9.64 -9.13 20.59
N GLY A 81 8.66 -8.80 19.75
CA GLY A 81 8.45 -7.49 19.16
C GLY A 81 9.42 -7.14 18.03
N GLN A 82 10.32 -8.03 17.62
CA GLN A 82 11.16 -7.78 16.45
C GLN A 82 10.31 -7.55 15.20
N HIS A 83 10.75 -6.59 14.38
CA HIS A 83 10.16 -6.22 13.09
C HIS A 83 8.85 -5.40 13.19
N ARG A 84 8.43 -5.00 14.40
CA ARG A 84 7.21 -4.19 14.61
C ARG A 84 7.24 -2.76 14.03
N ARG A 85 8.41 -2.16 13.77
CA ARG A 85 8.48 -0.75 13.31
C ARG A 85 7.61 -0.46 12.09
N ALA A 86 7.74 -1.27 11.05
CA ALA A 86 6.96 -1.09 9.83
C ALA A 86 5.46 -1.21 10.10
N TYR A 87 5.05 -2.21 10.88
CA TYR A 87 3.67 -2.38 11.33
C TYR A 87 3.17 -1.15 12.09
N MET A 88 3.91 -0.69 13.10
CA MET A 88 3.58 0.51 13.87
C MET A 88 3.52 1.79 13.02
N THR A 89 4.29 1.85 11.94
CA THR A 89 4.34 3.03 11.05
C THR A 89 3.01 3.25 10.35
N VAL A 90 2.36 2.18 9.89
CA VAL A 90 1.12 2.26 9.10
C VAL A 90 -0.14 1.96 9.90
N LEU A 91 -0.01 1.46 11.14
CA LEU A 91 -1.16 1.10 11.97
C LEU A 91 -2.16 2.26 12.19
N PRO A 92 -1.74 3.51 12.49
CA PRO A 92 -2.70 4.60 12.66
C PRO A 92 -3.52 4.88 11.39
N LEU A 93 -2.87 4.87 10.23
CA LEU A 93 -3.53 5.01 8.94
C LEU A 93 -4.51 3.84 8.68
N ALA A 94 -4.07 2.60 8.89
CA ALA A 94 -4.91 1.43 8.67
C ALA A 94 -6.20 1.49 9.52
N ASN A 95 -6.09 1.93 10.77
CA ASN A 95 -7.25 2.13 11.65
C ASN A 95 -8.21 3.19 11.11
N ASP A 96 -7.71 4.32 10.61
CA ASP A 96 -8.56 5.38 10.03
C ASP A 96 -9.32 4.89 8.79
N LEU A 97 -8.62 4.18 7.89
CA LEU A 97 -9.20 3.63 6.66
C LEU A 97 -10.12 2.41 6.91
N GLY A 98 -10.22 1.92 8.15
CA GLY A 98 -10.94 0.69 8.48
C GLY A 98 -10.32 -0.57 7.86
N LEU A 99 -9.00 -0.57 7.62
CA LEU A 99 -8.24 -1.68 7.05
C LEU A 99 -7.45 -2.43 8.12
N GLU A 100 -7.21 -3.72 7.89
CA GLU A 100 -6.19 -4.46 8.63
C GLU A 100 -4.80 -4.27 8.00
N VAL A 101 -3.77 -4.21 8.84
CA VAL A 101 -2.38 -4.31 8.36
C VAL A 101 -2.06 -5.77 8.08
N ASP A 102 -1.95 -6.12 6.80
CA ASP A 102 -1.55 -7.45 6.39
C ASP A 102 -0.08 -7.71 6.78
N ALA A 103 0.09 -8.59 7.76
CA ALA A 103 1.38 -8.96 8.34
C ALA A 103 1.73 -10.45 8.15
N HIS A 104 1.17 -11.15 7.15
CA HIS A 104 1.43 -12.60 6.99
C HIS A 104 2.84 -12.92 6.46
N CYS A 105 3.43 -12.04 5.63
CA CYS A 105 4.76 -12.26 5.08
C CYS A 105 5.87 -11.90 6.09
N SER A 106 6.89 -12.76 6.22
CA SER A 106 8.05 -12.43 7.06
C SER A 106 8.91 -11.33 6.43
N ARG A 107 9.66 -10.58 7.25
CA ARG A 107 10.54 -9.47 6.78
C ARG A 107 11.50 -9.84 5.64
N LYS A 108 11.93 -11.10 5.56
CA LYS A 108 12.89 -11.57 4.55
C LYS A 108 12.21 -12.25 3.35
N ASP A 109 10.91 -12.53 3.44
CA ASP A 109 10.19 -13.27 2.41
C ASP A 109 9.61 -12.32 1.35
N THR A 110 10.50 -11.76 0.52
CA THR A 110 10.08 -10.85 -0.55
C THR A 110 9.33 -11.56 -1.68
N LYS A 111 9.44 -12.90 -1.77
CA LYS A 111 8.64 -13.71 -2.70
C LYS A 111 7.17 -13.74 -2.28
N CYS A 112 6.90 -13.95 -1.00
CA CYS A 112 5.55 -13.85 -0.42
C CYS A 112 4.94 -12.48 -0.74
N VAL A 113 5.64 -11.39 -0.44
CA VAL A 113 5.15 -10.01 -0.68
C VAL A 113 4.80 -9.80 -2.16
N ALA A 114 5.70 -10.15 -3.08
CA ALA A 114 5.45 -9.97 -4.51
C ALA A 114 4.31 -10.86 -5.05
N LYS A 115 4.09 -12.04 -4.45
CA LYS A 115 2.94 -12.89 -4.78
C LYS A 115 1.65 -12.22 -4.33
N THR A 116 1.58 -11.72 -3.09
CA THR A 116 0.41 -11.01 -2.57
C THR A 116 0.03 -9.82 -3.44
N ILE A 117 1.02 -9.02 -3.87
CA ILE A 117 0.79 -7.88 -4.78
C ILE A 117 0.16 -8.32 -6.12
N ARG A 118 0.68 -9.39 -6.75
CA ARG A 118 0.16 -9.87 -8.04
C ARG A 118 -1.25 -10.47 -7.92
N ASP A 119 -1.50 -11.14 -6.80
CA ASP A 119 -2.76 -11.81 -6.53
C ASP A 119 -3.84 -10.84 -6.03
N TYR A 120 -3.48 -9.62 -5.64
CA TYR A 120 -4.43 -8.60 -5.21
C TYR A 120 -5.44 -8.27 -6.33
N LYS A 121 -6.73 -8.40 -5.98
CA LYS A 121 -7.90 -8.03 -6.82
C LYS A 121 -8.88 -7.11 -6.09
N GLY A 122 -8.50 -6.60 -4.92
CA GLY A 122 -9.32 -5.69 -4.13
C GLY A 122 -9.37 -4.28 -4.74
N PRO A 123 -10.23 -3.41 -4.21
CA PRO A 123 -10.31 -2.02 -4.63
C PRO A 123 -9.06 -1.23 -4.22
N GLY A 124 -8.78 -0.12 -4.89
CA GLY A 124 -7.71 0.80 -4.51
C GLY A 124 -6.28 0.25 -4.68
N ASN A 125 -5.33 0.99 -4.12
CA ASN A 125 -3.90 0.77 -4.25
C ASN A 125 -3.30 0.11 -3.01
N ILE A 126 -2.09 -0.42 -3.16
CA ILE A 126 -1.38 -1.14 -2.10
C ILE A 126 -0.31 -0.23 -1.49
N LEU A 127 -0.34 -0.02 -0.18
CA LEU A 127 0.74 0.62 0.57
C LEU A 127 1.56 -0.44 1.32
N ILE A 128 2.88 -0.38 1.19
CA ILE A 128 3.80 -1.30 1.86
C ILE A 128 4.79 -0.52 2.70
N ALA A 129 4.80 -0.77 4.01
CA ALA A 129 5.87 -0.28 4.88
C ALA A 129 6.88 -1.39 5.16
N TRP A 130 8.17 -1.13 4.91
CA TRP A 130 9.19 -2.16 5.08
C TRP A 130 10.53 -1.64 5.60
N ARG A 131 11.51 -2.55 5.76
CA ARG A 131 12.90 -2.18 6.06
C ARG A 131 13.61 -1.85 4.75
N HIS A 132 14.27 -0.68 4.68
CA HIS A 132 15.01 -0.19 3.49
C HIS A 132 15.87 -1.27 2.82
N SER A 133 16.69 -2.01 3.59
CA SER A 133 17.60 -3.03 3.05
C SER A 133 16.91 -4.25 2.43
N ASN A 134 15.59 -4.38 2.59
CA ASN A 134 14.78 -5.47 2.03
C ASN A 134 13.88 -4.99 0.88
N MET A 135 13.69 -3.68 0.69
CA MET A 135 12.79 -3.12 -0.33
C MET A 135 13.26 -3.41 -1.76
N LYS A 136 14.57 -3.33 -2.03
CA LYS A 136 15.14 -3.74 -3.32
C LYS A 136 14.74 -5.18 -3.70
N GLY A 137 14.82 -6.11 -2.74
CA GLY A 137 14.42 -7.49 -2.97
C GLY A 137 12.93 -7.70 -3.21
N ILE A 138 12.05 -6.76 -2.82
CA ILE A 138 10.62 -6.76 -3.18
C ILE A 138 10.48 -6.35 -4.65
N LEU A 139 11.14 -5.25 -5.04
CA LEU A 139 11.15 -4.76 -6.42
C LEU A 139 11.67 -5.80 -7.41
N GLU A 140 12.81 -6.45 -7.10
CA GLU A 140 13.36 -7.53 -7.93
C GLU A 140 12.37 -8.69 -8.10
N ARG A 141 11.55 -8.99 -7.08
CA ARG A 141 10.52 -10.05 -7.16
C ARG A 141 9.26 -9.63 -7.90
N LEU A 142 9.03 -8.33 -8.05
CA LEU A 142 8.00 -7.77 -8.91
C LEU A 142 8.43 -7.70 -10.38
N GLY A 143 9.71 -7.93 -10.67
CA GLY A 143 10.26 -7.87 -12.02
C GLY A 143 10.91 -6.53 -12.33
N ALA A 144 11.11 -5.67 -11.33
CA ALA A 144 11.80 -4.42 -11.55
C ALA A 144 13.31 -4.63 -11.78
N LEU A 145 13.78 -4.18 -12.95
CA LEU A 145 15.16 -4.31 -13.39
C LEU A 145 15.90 -3.00 -13.07
N GLY A 146 17.03 -3.08 -12.37
CA GLY A 146 17.87 -1.91 -12.08
C GLY A 146 18.50 -1.92 -10.69
N THR A 147 19.31 -0.90 -10.42
CA THR A 147 20.11 -0.76 -9.19
C THR A 147 19.54 0.28 -8.22
N ILE A 148 18.21 0.44 -8.14
CA ILE A 148 17.65 1.38 -7.16
C ILE A 148 17.77 0.83 -5.73
N SER A 149 18.28 1.65 -4.83
CA SER A 149 18.38 1.37 -3.41
C SER A 149 17.77 2.51 -2.62
N TYR A 150 17.04 2.17 -1.56
CA TYR A 150 16.45 3.17 -0.68
C TYR A 150 17.57 3.80 0.18
N PRO A 151 17.74 5.14 0.19
CA PRO A 151 18.81 5.80 0.94
C PRO A 151 18.77 5.48 2.44
N GLU A 152 19.94 5.22 3.03
CA GLU A 152 20.03 4.77 4.43
C GLU A 152 19.63 5.84 5.46
N ASP A 153 19.85 7.11 5.12
CA ASP A 153 19.60 8.29 5.94
C ASP A 153 18.17 8.85 5.81
N ARG A 154 17.42 8.44 4.77
CA ARG A 154 16.05 8.90 4.52
C ARG A 154 15.00 8.00 5.18
N PHE A 155 13.86 8.58 5.53
CA PHE A 155 12.70 7.89 6.12
C PHE A 155 11.39 8.23 5.44
N ASP A 156 11.42 9.17 4.50
CA ASP A 156 10.27 9.92 4.01
C ASP A 156 9.92 9.67 2.54
N LEU A 157 10.65 8.78 1.86
CA LEU A 157 10.45 8.58 0.44
C LEU A 157 9.30 7.62 0.17
N ILE A 158 8.43 8.03 -0.74
CA ILE A 158 7.36 7.23 -1.31
C ILE A 158 7.81 6.78 -2.68
N TRP A 159 7.94 5.47 -2.88
CA TRP A 159 8.21 4.89 -4.20
C TRP A 159 6.90 4.48 -4.84
N ARG A 160 6.62 4.98 -6.05
CA ARG A 160 5.44 4.62 -6.85
C ARG A 160 5.78 3.60 -7.92
N ILE A 161 5.13 2.45 -7.86
CA ILE A 161 5.34 1.30 -8.76
C ILE A 161 3.98 0.89 -9.36
N PRO A 162 3.57 1.49 -10.49
CA PRO A 162 2.35 1.09 -11.18
C PRO A 162 2.55 -0.26 -11.87
N TYR A 163 1.45 -0.94 -12.21
CA TYR A 163 1.50 -2.11 -13.08
C TYR A 163 2.19 -1.77 -14.43
N PRO A 164 3.05 -2.63 -14.99
CA PRO A 164 3.32 -4.04 -14.64
C PRO A 164 4.32 -4.27 -13.50
N TYR A 165 4.62 -3.26 -12.69
CA TYR A 165 5.52 -3.31 -11.54
C TYR A 165 7.02 -3.45 -11.86
N HIS A 166 7.41 -3.17 -13.10
CA HIS A 166 8.78 -3.35 -13.58
C HIS A 166 9.72 -2.17 -13.26
N GLU A 167 9.24 -1.09 -12.65
CA GLU A 167 10.09 0.03 -12.28
C GLU A 167 9.45 0.93 -11.22
N VAL A 168 10.28 1.70 -10.52
CA VAL A 168 9.84 2.84 -9.71
C VAL A 168 9.70 4.03 -10.65
N THR A 169 8.46 4.39 -11.00
CA THR A 169 8.18 5.48 -11.95
C THR A 169 8.29 6.87 -11.32
N ASN A 170 8.18 6.96 -10.00
CA ASN A 170 8.21 8.23 -9.30
C ASN A 170 8.68 8.04 -7.85
N VAL A 171 9.44 9.01 -7.35
CA VAL A 171 9.88 9.11 -5.96
C VAL A 171 9.50 10.49 -5.45
N THR A 172 8.74 10.54 -4.36
CA THR A 172 8.34 11.78 -3.67
C THR A 172 8.69 11.70 -2.20
N SER A 173 8.71 12.84 -1.52
CA SER A 173 8.74 12.88 -0.04
C SER A 173 7.32 12.86 0.51
N GLU A 174 7.17 12.34 1.73
CA GLU A 174 5.96 12.41 2.56
C GLU A 174 5.63 13.87 2.94
N TYR A 175 6.64 14.73 3.00
CA TYR A 175 6.58 16.13 3.45
C TYR A 175 6.03 16.28 4.88
N CYS A 176 6.41 15.36 5.77
CA CYS A 176 5.99 15.42 7.17
C CYS A 176 6.63 16.62 7.89
N PRO A 177 5.83 17.53 8.50
CA PRO A 177 6.35 18.74 9.11
C PRO A 177 7.43 18.48 10.16
N GLY A 178 8.61 19.07 9.94
CA GLY A 178 9.75 18.99 10.86
C GLY A 178 10.48 17.64 10.90
N LEU A 179 10.19 16.71 9.99
CA LEU A 179 10.84 15.39 9.93
C LEU A 179 11.69 15.18 8.67
N ASP A 180 11.25 15.73 7.54
CA ASP A 180 11.86 15.41 6.25
C ASP A 180 13.10 16.27 6.01
N SER A 181 14.21 15.60 5.70
CA SER A 181 15.44 16.28 5.32
C SER A 181 15.34 16.73 3.86
N HIS A 182 15.44 18.04 3.63
CA HIS A 182 15.53 18.62 2.29
C HIS A 182 16.96 18.50 1.75
N PRO A 183 17.30 17.42 1.05
CA PRO A 183 18.03 17.60 -0.20
C PRO A 183 17.27 16.96 -1.37
N SER A 184 17.31 17.66 -2.50
CA SER A 184 16.77 17.27 -3.80
C SER A 184 17.09 15.82 -4.15
N LEU A 185 16.09 15.10 -4.66
CA LEU A 185 16.24 13.70 -5.10
C LEU A 185 17.29 13.61 -6.21
N VAL A 186 18.45 13.04 -5.92
CA VAL A 186 19.37 12.55 -6.94
C VAL A 186 18.92 11.14 -7.29
N ILE A 187 18.19 10.98 -8.40
CA ILE A 187 18.02 9.66 -9.01
C ILE A 187 19.41 9.26 -9.51
N GLN A 188 20.06 8.33 -8.82
CA GLN A 188 21.29 7.71 -9.32
C GLN A 188 20.89 6.80 -10.49
N HIS A 189 21.23 7.25 -11.71
CA HIS A 189 21.16 6.48 -12.95
C HIS A 189 22.19 5.35 -12.96
#